data_AF-A0A258ZBN9-F1
#
_entry.id   AF-A0A258ZBN9-F1
#
_cell.length_a   1.000
_cell.length_b   1.000
_cell.length_c   1.000
_cell.angle_alpha   90.00
_cell.angle_beta   90.00
_cell.angle_gamma   90.00
#
_symmetry.space_group_name_H-M   'P 1'
#
loop_
_entity.id
_entity.type
_entity.pdbx_description
1 polymer ?
#
loop_
_entity_poly.entity_id
_entity_poly.type
_entity_poly.pdbx_seq_one_letter_code
_entity_poly.pdbx_strand_id
1 'polypeptide(L)'
;MENNSAQKESQQAPFVYSRKIIGIAVLLWAVSMLLPGLVLYGKNGYSPGITILLMGWIGILGSYVAWYANIFWLIAIIRLLGGKVSGATNAFVAALLSLDTFRFEDVSMGGPHQYVYGIAIGGILWMTAIFLTMFATSLREIEITNNNLSQIIQRTKSYKEKISALFILAQNNGKQFHLVASTILLTGFLGLTATLAVYDRVVGNQDERDKLNHELGVFKRSEICSQSPKPVNQILIDGPLELINPDGYRILKPEELLAMGVPVVRDSIGPNSYKGTYSSARDYYLVDKQNPESLQIRKPEGNAVARLEIKKLPSIKGAGDSSARMVPVYHITLISKRGDVGFDQIWMKQYMHNYCPNLYKYSEKHYSLEKLIRQTIIFPKPAVQ
;
A
#
# COMPACT_ATOMS: atom_id res chain seq x y z
N MET A 1 -20.53 65.19 -29.95
CA MET A 1 -20.91 63.80 -29.61
C MET A 1 -19.81 62.80 -29.97
N GLU A 2 -18.55 63.19 -29.89
CA GLU A 2 -17.41 62.32 -30.22
C GLU A 2 -16.50 62.16 -29.00
N ASN A 3 -15.84 61.01 -28.90
CA ASN A 3 -14.82 60.60 -27.91
C ASN A 3 -15.24 59.83 -26.65
N ASN A 4 -16.09 58.80 -26.78
CA ASN A 4 -16.23 57.75 -25.75
C ASN A 4 -15.72 56.36 -26.18
N SER A 5 -15.20 56.19 -27.39
CA SER A 5 -14.68 54.90 -27.88
C SER A 5 -13.25 54.58 -27.42
N ALA A 6 -12.46 55.57 -26.99
CA ALA A 6 -11.06 55.39 -26.62
C ALA A 6 -10.80 54.95 -25.16
N GLN A 7 -11.82 54.95 -24.28
CA GLN A 7 -11.66 54.51 -22.87
C GLN A 7 -11.94 53.01 -22.64
N LYS A 8 -12.15 52.23 -23.71
CA LYS A 8 -12.51 50.81 -23.59
C LYS A 8 -11.35 49.83 -23.65
N GLU A 9 -10.12 50.29 -23.86
CA GLU A 9 -8.94 49.50 -23.48
C GLU A 9 -8.78 49.59 -21.97
N SER A 10 -9.63 48.84 -21.28
CA SER A 10 -9.51 48.56 -19.86
C SER A 10 -8.07 48.13 -19.61
N GLN A 11 -7.33 48.97 -18.88
CA GLN A 11 -6.08 48.60 -18.23
C GLN A 11 -6.34 47.40 -17.31
N GLN A 12 -6.38 46.20 -17.89
CA GLN A 12 -6.30 44.97 -17.14
C GLN A 12 -4.87 44.92 -16.64
N ALA A 13 -4.67 45.29 -15.38
CA ALA A 13 -3.39 45.12 -14.73
C ALA A 13 -2.91 43.68 -14.95
N PRO A 14 -1.64 43.50 -15.32
CA PRO A 14 -1.17 42.25 -15.88
C PRO A 14 -1.19 41.20 -14.78
N PHE A 15 -1.99 40.16 -15.00
CA PHE A 15 -2.14 39.02 -14.10
C PHE A 15 -0.96 38.06 -14.23
N VAL A 16 0.24 38.54 -13.92
CA VAL A 16 1.48 37.88 -14.32
C VAL A 16 1.77 36.65 -13.47
N TYR A 17 1.57 36.71 -12.14
CA TYR A 17 2.03 35.66 -11.23
C TYR A 17 1.12 34.43 -11.28
N SER A 18 -0.20 34.63 -11.14
CA SER A 18 -1.16 33.53 -11.24
C SER A 18 -1.05 32.75 -12.57
N ARG A 19 -0.81 33.47 -13.68
CA ARG A 19 -0.61 32.87 -15.01
C ARG A 19 0.70 32.12 -15.17
N LYS A 20 1.78 32.56 -14.53
CA LYS A 20 3.05 31.82 -14.53
C LYS A 20 2.92 30.51 -13.75
N ILE A 21 2.31 30.57 -12.55
CA ILE A 21 2.16 29.38 -11.69
C ILE A 21 1.24 28.35 -12.34
N ILE A 22 0.14 28.77 -12.97
CA ILE A 22 -0.72 27.82 -13.69
C ILE A 22 0.00 27.20 -14.90
N GLY A 23 0.86 27.94 -15.59
CA GLY A 23 1.68 27.39 -16.66
C GLY A 23 2.60 26.27 -16.17
N ILE A 24 3.24 26.47 -15.01
CA ILE A 24 4.05 25.44 -14.34
C ILE A 24 3.16 24.25 -13.92
N ALA A 25 1.99 24.49 -13.35
CA ALA A 25 1.06 23.44 -12.94
C ALA A 25 0.61 22.57 -14.13
N VAL A 26 0.25 23.19 -15.26
CA VAL A 26 -0.12 22.48 -16.50
C VAL A 26 1.05 21.68 -17.05
N LEU A 27 2.27 22.25 -17.04
CA LEU A 27 3.46 21.53 -17.47
C LEU A 27 3.73 20.31 -16.58
N LEU A 28 3.66 20.45 -15.26
CA LEU A 28 3.84 19.34 -14.32
C LEU A 28 2.77 18.26 -14.52
N TRP A 29 1.51 18.66 -14.73
CA TRP A 29 0.44 17.71 -15.04
C TRP A 29 0.71 16.97 -16.36
N ALA A 30 1.15 17.65 -17.42
CA ALA A 30 1.48 17.01 -18.69
C ALA A 30 2.64 16.01 -18.55
N VAL A 31 3.70 16.39 -17.83
CA VAL A 31 4.85 15.51 -17.55
C VAL A 31 4.40 14.31 -16.70
N SER A 32 3.50 14.51 -15.74
CA SER A 32 2.99 13.44 -14.88
C SER A 32 2.31 12.31 -15.65
N MET A 33 1.71 12.60 -16.81
CA MET A 33 1.05 11.61 -17.66
C MET A 33 2.04 10.65 -18.34
N LEU A 34 3.26 11.09 -18.60
CA LEU A 34 4.30 10.29 -19.24
C LEU A 34 5.07 9.42 -18.25
N LEU A 35 5.04 9.77 -16.96
CA LEU A 35 5.77 9.08 -15.92
C LEU A 35 4.91 8.00 -15.24
N PRO A 36 5.53 7.02 -14.55
CA PRO A 36 4.81 6.08 -13.70
C PRO A 36 3.99 6.82 -12.64
N GLY A 37 2.69 6.56 -12.59
CA GLY A 37 1.78 7.15 -11.59
C GLY A 37 1.62 6.27 -10.36
N LEU A 38 1.47 4.96 -10.58
CA LEU A 38 1.32 3.95 -9.53
C LEU A 38 2.36 2.85 -9.73
N VAL A 39 2.90 2.35 -8.62
CA VAL A 39 3.70 1.12 -8.58
C VAL A 39 2.77 -0.03 -8.24
N LEU A 40 2.86 -1.12 -8.99
CA LEU A 40 1.95 -2.24 -8.93
C LEU A 40 2.72 -3.53 -8.63
N TYR A 41 2.05 -4.42 -7.93
CA TYR A 41 2.59 -5.73 -7.58
C TYR A 41 2.66 -6.73 -8.76
N GLY A 42 2.03 -6.42 -9.90
CA GLY A 42 1.95 -7.28 -11.08
C GLY A 42 3.19 -7.29 -11.99
N LYS A 43 3.15 -8.09 -13.06
CA LYS A 43 4.28 -8.28 -14.01
C LYS A 43 4.83 -6.99 -14.62
N ASN A 44 3.98 -5.98 -14.78
CA ASN A 44 4.38 -4.71 -15.39
C ASN A 44 5.08 -3.77 -14.40
N GLY A 45 5.02 -4.04 -13.08
CA GLY A 45 5.70 -3.28 -12.01
C GLY A 45 5.14 -1.87 -11.77
N TYR A 46 4.61 -1.21 -12.79
CA TYR A 46 4.06 0.14 -12.69
C TYR A 46 2.98 0.40 -13.75
N SER A 47 2.22 1.49 -13.55
CA SER A 47 1.28 2.01 -14.53
C SER A 47 1.55 3.49 -14.83
N PRO A 48 1.74 3.87 -16.10
CA PRO A 48 1.91 5.27 -16.50
C PRO A 48 0.69 6.13 -16.16
N GLY A 49 0.91 7.42 -15.88
CA GLY A 49 -0.15 8.38 -15.57
C GLY A 49 -1.24 8.45 -16.64
N ILE A 50 -0.88 8.39 -17.92
CA ILE A 50 -1.84 8.40 -19.03
C ILE A 50 -2.77 7.19 -19.00
N THR A 51 -2.24 6.00 -18.68
CA THR A 51 -3.01 4.77 -18.56
C THR A 51 -4.00 4.89 -17.40
N ILE A 52 -3.55 5.41 -16.25
CA ILE A 52 -4.40 5.64 -15.07
C ILE A 52 -5.51 6.64 -15.38
N LEU A 53 -5.20 7.75 -16.07
CA LEU A 53 -6.18 8.76 -16.44
C LEU A 53 -7.28 8.20 -17.36
N LEU A 54 -6.89 7.43 -18.37
CA LEU A 54 -7.82 6.79 -19.30
C LEU A 54 -8.68 5.72 -18.61
N MET A 55 -8.09 4.93 -17.72
CA MET A 55 -8.80 3.86 -17.02
C MET A 55 -9.74 4.36 -15.93
N GLY A 56 -9.46 5.50 -15.31
CA GLY A 56 -10.31 6.01 -14.24
C GLY A 56 -11.72 6.42 -14.69
N TRP A 57 -11.97 6.56 -16.01
CA TRP A 57 -13.34 6.64 -16.56
C TRP A 57 -14.15 5.36 -16.32
N ILE A 58 -13.51 4.20 -16.41
CA ILE A 58 -14.11 2.91 -16.03
C ILE A 58 -14.21 2.82 -14.50
N GLY A 59 -13.22 3.41 -13.81
CA GLY A 59 -13.15 3.53 -12.37
C GLY A 59 -14.27 4.34 -11.70
N ILE A 60 -15.07 5.12 -12.47
CA ILE A 60 -16.28 5.77 -11.97
C ILE A 60 -17.23 4.74 -11.33
N LEU A 61 -17.32 3.53 -11.89
CA LEU A 61 -18.09 2.43 -11.33
C LEU A 61 -17.40 1.76 -10.13
N GLY A 62 -16.07 1.84 -10.07
CA GLY A 62 -15.22 1.29 -9.01
C GLY A 62 -15.08 2.16 -7.77
N SER A 63 -15.82 3.27 -7.65
CA SER A 63 -15.75 4.23 -6.54
C SER A 63 -14.38 4.91 -6.35
N TYR A 64 -13.57 5.05 -7.40
CA TYR A 64 -12.30 5.77 -7.35
C TYR A 64 -12.53 7.29 -7.45
N VAL A 65 -12.84 7.92 -6.31
CA VAL A 65 -13.26 9.33 -6.25
C VAL A 65 -12.14 10.28 -6.68
N ALA A 66 -10.88 9.90 -6.48
CA ALA A 66 -9.73 10.71 -6.87
C ALA A 66 -9.68 11.07 -8.35
N TRP A 67 -10.30 10.25 -9.21
CA TRP A 67 -10.33 10.50 -10.65
C TRP A 67 -11.07 11.80 -11.00
N TYR A 68 -12.14 12.14 -10.27
CA TYR A 68 -12.91 13.37 -10.46
C TYR A 68 -12.09 14.65 -10.23
N ALA A 69 -10.97 14.56 -9.50
CA ALA A 69 -10.07 15.69 -9.31
C ALA A 69 -9.63 16.31 -10.64
N ASN A 70 -9.46 15.50 -11.70
CA ASN A 70 -9.06 16.00 -13.03
C ASN A 70 -10.11 16.92 -13.66
N ILE A 71 -11.41 16.61 -13.50
CA ILE A 71 -12.50 17.43 -14.04
C ILE A 71 -12.51 18.79 -13.34
N PHE A 72 -12.51 18.79 -12.01
CA PHE A 72 -12.53 20.03 -11.23
C PHE A 72 -11.26 20.87 -11.46
N TRP A 73 -10.10 20.22 -11.58
CA TRP A 73 -8.84 20.88 -11.90
C TRP A 73 -8.87 21.54 -13.29
N LEU A 74 -9.40 20.86 -14.31
CA LEU A 74 -9.52 21.41 -15.65
C LEU A 74 -10.47 22.62 -15.69
N ILE A 75 -11.62 22.54 -15.01
CA ILE A 75 -12.55 23.67 -14.90
C ILE A 75 -11.87 24.85 -14.18
N ALA A 76 -11.08 24.59 -13.14
CA ALA A 76 -10.32 25.63 -12.46
C ALA A 76 -9.33 26.33 -13.40
N ILE A 77 -8.58 25.58 -14.21
CA ILE A 77 -7.67 26.14 -15.23
C ILE A 77 -8.41 27.00 -16.23
N ILE A 78 -9.50 26.50 -16.82
CA ILE A 78 -10.28 27.23 -17.83
C ILE A 78 -10.80 28.56 -17.23
N ARG A 79 -11.30 28.53 -15.99
CA ARG A 79 -11.77 29.74 -15.30
C ARG A 79 -10.64 30.74 -15.05
N LEU A 80 -9.49 30.26 -14.56
CA LEU A 80 -8.32 31.07 -14.28
C LEU A 80 -7.77 31.73 -15.57
N LEU A 81 -7.63 30.96 -16.65
CA LEU A 81 -7.14 31.45 -17.95
C LEU A 81 -8.14 32.39 -18.62
N GLY A 82 -9.45 32.11 -18.47
CA GLY A 82 -10.53 32.99 -18.94
C GLY A 82 -10.62 34.33 -18.20
N GLY A 83 -9.90 34.49 -17.09
CA GLY A 83 -9.64 35.77 -16.42
C GLY A 83 -10.83 36.40 -15.68
N LYS A 84 -12.03 35.84 -15.81
CA LYS A 84 -13.27 36.42 -15.25
C LYS A 84 -13.59 35.96 -13.83
N VAL A 85 -13.13 34.77 -13.42
CA VAL A 85 -13.48 34.14 -12.13
C VAL A 85 -12.27 33.38 -11.59
N SER A 86 -12.08 33.34 -10.27
CA SER A 86 -10.87 32.73 -9.67
C SER A 86 -10.77 31.22 -9.86
N GLY A 87 -11.89 30.49 -9.94
CA GLY A 87 -11.88 29.04 -9.96
C GLY A 87 -11.46 28.37 -8.65
N ALA A 88 -11.30 29.12 -7.55
CA ALA A 88 -10.73 28.63 -6.29
C ALA A 88 -11.51 27.46 -5.68
N THR A 89 -12.83 27.52 -5.66
CA THR A 89 -13.68 26.42 -5.15
C THR A 89 -13.43 25.12 -5.91
N ASN A 90 -13.29 25.16 -7.23
CA ASN A 90 -13.03 23.97 -8.03
C ASN A 90 -11.63 23.42 -7.77
N ALA A 91 -10.63 24.29 -7.65
CA ALA A 91 -9.27 23.85 -7.34
C ALA A 91 -9.16 23.23 -5.94
N PHE A 92 -9.88 23.78 -4.96
CA PHE A 92 -9.97 23.22 -3.63
C PHE A 92 -10.65 21.84 -3.62
N VAL A 93 -11.79 21.70 -4.31
CA VAL A 93 -12.47 20.40 -4.48
C VAL A 93 -11.55 19.40 -5.19
N ALA A 94 -10.84 19.82 -6.24
CA ALA A 94 -9.87 18.96 -6.92
C ALA A 94 -8.77 18.47 -5.95
N ALA A 95 -8.22 19.37 -5.12
CA ALA A 95 -7.22 19.01 -4.13
C ALA A 95 -7.77 17.98 -3.12
N LEU A 96 -8.97 18.21 -2.57
CA LEU A 96 -9.58 17.26 -1.63
C LEU A 96 -9.83 15.89 -2.27
N LEU A 97 -10.38 15.85 -3.48
CA LEU A 97 -10.63 14.59 -4.18
C LEU A 97 -9.32 13.87 -4.50
N SER A 98 -8.25 14.60 -4.85
CA SER A 98 -6.95 14.00 -5.15
C SER A 98 -6.35 13.21 -3.98
N LEU A 99 -6.70 13.55 -2.74
CA LEU A 99 -6.26 12.84 -1.54
C LEU A 99 -6.82 11.41 -1.46
N ASP A 100 -7.92 11.12 -2.14
CA ASP A 100 -8.47 9.75 -2.24
C ASP A 100 -7.54 8.81 -3.03
N THR A 101 -6.51 9.32 -3.73
CA THR A 101 -5.43 8.48 -4.26
C THR A 101 -4.69 7.78 -3.13
N PHE A 102 -4.56 8.44 -1.98
CA PHE A 102 -4.22 7.82 -0.71
C PHE A 102 -5.41 7.06 -0.11
N ARG A 103 -6.31 6.44 -0.88
CA ARG A 103 -7.16 5.27 -0.53
C ARG A 103 -7.03 4.02 -1.42
N PHE A 104 -6.35 4.10 -2.57
CA PHE A 104 -6.13 2.97 -3.47
C PHE A 104 -5.25 1.86 -2.89
N GLU A 105 -5.85 0.71 -2.58
CA GLU A 105 -5.16 -0.55 -2.25
C GLU A 105 -5.00 -1.43 -3.49
N ASP A 106 -5.94 -1.33 -4.41
CA ASP A 106 -5.99 -2.04 -5.67
C ASP A 106 -6.64 -1.20 -6.78
N VAL A 107 -6.34 -1.54 -8.02
CA VAL A 107 -6.88 -0.90 -9.22
C VAL A 107 -7.30 -1.96 -10.22
N SER A 108 -8.51 -1.86 -10.74
CA SER A 108 -8.97 -2.66 -11.88
C SER A 108 -8.65 -1.92 -13.18
N MET A 109 -7.72 -2.46 -13.96
CA MET A 109 -7.21 -1.87 -15.19
C MET A 109 -7.80 -2.55 -16.44
N GLY A 110 -9.11 -2.79 -16.44
CA GLY A 110 -9.78 -3.56 -17.52
C GLY A 110 -9.44 -5.06 -17.50
N GLY A 111 -9.01 -5.56 -16.35
CA GLY A 111 -8.58 -6.94 -16.12
C GLY A 111 -8.65 -7.29 -14.63
N PRO A 112 -7.99 -8.39 -14.20
CA PRO A 112 -7.94 -8.75 -12.78
C PRO A 112 -7.36 -7.60 -11.95
N HIS A 113 -7.85 -7.47 -10.71
CA HIS A 113 -7.41 -6.46 -9.76
C HIS A 113 -5.89 -6.52 -9.57
N GLN A 114 -5.24 -5.37 -9.74
CA GLN A 114 -3.81 -5.21 -9.49
C GLN A 114 -3.62 -4.41 -8.22
N TYR A 115 -2.96 -5.02 -7.24
CA TYR A 115 -2.68 -4.36 -5.97
C TYR A 115 -1.68 -3.23 -6.18
N VAL A 116 -2.01 -2.08 -5.59
CA VAL A 116 -1.17 -0.89 -5.60
C VAL A 116 -0.13 -1.03 -4.51
N TYR A 117 1.13 -1.11 -4.92
CA TYR A 117 2.26 -1.14 -4.01
C TYR A 117 2.52 0.27 -3.43
N GLY A 118 2.49 1.28 -4.30
CA GLY A 118 2.82 2.64 -3.90
C GLY A 118 2.52 3.69 -4.96
N ILE A 119 2.76 4.95 -4.60
CA ILE A 119 2.64 6.09 -5.51
C ILE A 119 4.03 6.37 -6.11
N ALA A 120 4.09 6.45 -7.43
CA ALA A 120 5.32 6.76 -8.16
C ALA A 120 5.43 8.27 -8.43
N ILE A 121 6.57 8.70 -8.99
CA ILE A 121 6.87 10.12 -9.21
C ILE A 121 5.81 10.86 -10.04
N GLY A 122 5.21 10.21 -11.04
CA GLY A 122 4.13 10.79 -11.84
C GLY A 122 2.90 11.11 -10.97
N GLY A 123 2.53 10.24 -10.04
CA GLY A 123 1.42 10.49 -9.11
C GLY A 123 1.69 11.71 -8.21
N ILE A 124 2.94 11.88 -7.77
CA ILE A 124 3.34 13.06 -6.98
C ILE A 124 3.27 14.33 -7.83
N LEU A 125 3.83 14.33 -9.03
CA LEU A 125 3.78 15.51 -9.93
C LEU A 125 2.34 15.89 -10.27
N TRP A 126 1.47 14.91 -10.48
CA TRP A 126 0.03 15.13 -10.70
C TRP A 126 -0.62 15.81 -9.49
N MET A 127 -0.41 15.31 -8.27
CA MET A 127 -0.94 15.96 -7.06
C MET A 127 -0.35 17.36 -6.88
N THR A 128 0.97 17.52 -7.04
CA THR A 128 1.63 18.84 -6.95
C THR A 128 1.04 19.83 -7.94
N ALA A 129 0.74 19.42 -9.17
CA ALA A 129 0.06 20.26 -10.16
C ALA A 129 -1.33 20.71 -9.68
N ILE A 130 -2.10 19.84 -9.00
CA ILE A 130 -3.40 20.19 -8.42
C ILE A 130 -3.24 21.22 -7.29
N PHE A 131 -2.31 21.01 -6.36
CA PHE A 131 -2.07 21.97 -5.27
C PHE A 131 -1.52 23.31 -5.79
N LEU A 132 -0.68 23.32 -6.84
CA LEU A 132 -0.23 24.56 -7.48
C LEU A 132 -1.37 25.29 -8.18
N THR A 133 -2.31 24.58 -8.81
CA THR A 133 -3.52 25.22 -9.35
C THR A 133 -4.34 25.85 -8.23
N MET A 134 -4.54 25.16 -7.10
CA MET A 134 -5.20 25.74 -5.93
C MET A 134 -4.50 27.03 -5.47
N PHE A 135 -3.18 27.00 -5.31
CA PHE A 135 -2.40 28.18 -4.95
C PHE A 135 -2.52 29.32 -5.99
N ALA A 136 -2.45 29.00 -7.29
CA ALA A 136 -2.60 29.97 -8.37
C ALA A 136 -3.99 30.63 -8.38
N THR A 137 -5.05 29.85 -8.13
CA THR A 137 -6.43 30.37 -8.04
C THR A 137 -6.61 31.30 -6.83
N SER A 138 -5.98 31.00 -5.69
CA SER A 138 -5.99 31.89 -4.52
C SER A 138 -5.21 33.20 -4.79
N LEU A 139 -4.04 33.12 -5.43
CA LEU A 139 -3.30 34.32 -5.85
C LEU A 139 -4.11 35.17 -6.82
N ARG A 140 -4.86 34.55 -7.72
CA ARG A 140 -5.73 35.25 -8.66
C ARG A 140 -6.83 36.06 -7.96
N GLU A 141 -7.40 35.55 -6.87
CA GLU A 141 -8.39 36.30 -6.08
C GLU A 141 -7.81 37.58 -5.49
N ILE A 142 -6.56 37.50 -5.03
CA ILE A 142 -5.82 38.64 -4.48
C ILE A 142 -5.51 39.64 -5.59
N GLU A 143 -5.02 39.19 -6.75
CA GLU A 143 -4.76 40.05 -7.92
C GLU A 143 -6.04 40.80 -8.36
N ILE A 144 -7.17 40.11 -8.50
CA ILE A 144 -8.46 40.74 -8.86
C ILE A 144 -8.87 41.77 -7.81
N THR A 145 -8.75 41.43 -6.53
CA THR A 145 -9.13 42.30 -5.42
C THR A 145 -8.27 43.57 -5.40
N ASN A 146 -6.95 43.42 -5.54
CA ASN A 146 -6.01 44.54 -5.56
C ASN A 146 -6.24 45.47 -6.76
N ASN A 147 -6.52 44.90 -7.93
CA ASN A 147 -6.80 45.68 -9.15
C ASN A 147 -8.10 46.48 -9.04
N ASN A 148 -9.17 45.87 -8.50
CA ASN A 148 -10.43 46.56 -8.27
C ASN A 148 -10.26 47.69 -7.24
N LEU A 149 -9.48 47.44 -6.19
CA LEU A 149 -9.18 48.44 -5.18
C LEU A 149 -8.39 49.63 -5.75
N SER A 150 -7.34 49.38 -6.53
CA SER A 150 -6.54 50.46 -7.12
C SER A 150 -7.40 51.34 -8.05
N GLN A 151 -8.34 50.73 -8.78
CA GLN A 151 -9.30 51.47 -9.61
C GLN A 151 -10.29 52.30 -8.77
N ILE A 152 -10.79 51.76 -7.65
CA ILE A 152 -11.68 52.50 -6.74
C ILE A 152 -10.95 53.69 -6.11
N ILE A 153 -9.72 53.49 -5.60
CA ILE A 153 -8.89 54.54 -5.00
C ILE A 153 -8.58 55.65 -6.01
N GLN A 154 -8.32 55.30 -7.27
CA GLN A 154 -8.08 56.29 -8.33
C GLN A 154 -9.34 57.11 -8.69
N ARG A 155 -10.54 56.51 -8.61
CA ARG A 155 -11.81 57.19 -8.94
C ARG A 155 -12.35 58.04 -7.81
N THR A 156 -12.08 57.67 -6.56
CA THR A 156 -12.67 58.31 -5.39
C THR A 156 -11.89 59.56 -4.99
N LYS A 157 -12.52 60.73 -5.17
CA LYS A 157 -11.97 62.02 -4.70
C LYS A 157 -12.24 62.27 -3.21
N SER A 158 -13.25 61.61 -2.64
CA SER A 158 -13.72 61.86 -1.27
C SER A 158 -13.02 60.98 -0.23
N TYR A 159 -12.62 61.60 0.90
CA TYR A 159 -11.97 60.91 2.02
C TYR A 159 -12.86 59.84 2.67
N LYS A 160 -14.18 60.07 2.74
CA LYS A 160 -15.14 59.08 3.29
C LYS A 160 -15.20 57.80 2.45
N GLU A 161 -15.10 57.92 1.13
CA GLU A 161 -15.11 56.77 0.21
C GLU A 161 -13.80 55.97 0.29
N LYS A 162 -12.68 56.63 0.61
CA LYS A 162 -11.41 55.94 0.88
C LYS A 162 -11.49 55.08 2.14
N ILE A 163 -12.16 55.56 3.19
CA ILE A 163 -12.34 54.81 4.44
C ILE A 163 -13.25 53.59 4.22
N SER A 164 -14.34 53.71 3.46
CA SER A 164 -15.19 52.55 3.15
C SER A 164 -14.48 51.51 2.29
N ALA A 165 -13.64 51.94 1.34
CA ALA A 165 -12.78 51.05 0.56
C ALA A 165 -11.76 50.28 1.45
N LEU A 166 -11.19 50.95 2.46
CA LEU A 166 -10.32 50.31 3.47
C LEU A 166 -11.08 49.29 4.34
N PHE A 167 -12.35 49.53 4.63
CA PHE A 167 -13.18 48.58 5.39
C PHE A 167 -13.49 47.31 4.58
N ILE A 168 -13.75 47.44 3.27
CA ILE A 168 -13.91 46.30 2.35
C ILE A 168 -12.60 45.48 2.26
N LEU A 169 -11.45 46.14 2.34
CA LEU A 169 -10.14 45.49 2.43
C LEU A 169 -10.00 44.65 3.71
N ALA A 170 -10.39 45.19 4.86
CA ALA A 170 -10.36 44.46 6.13
C ALA A 170 -11.33 43.27 6.13
N GLN A 171 -12.48 43.40 5.45
CA GLN A 171 -13.44 42.31 5.31
C GLN A 171 -12.97 41.21 4.32
N ASN A 172 -12.04 41.52 3.41
CA ASN A 172 -11.40 40.55 2.51
C ASN A 172 -10.39 39.63 3.18
N ASN A 173 -10.20 39.70 4.51
CA ASN A 173 -9.40 38.74 5.26
C ASN A 173 -9.83 37.28 5.01
N GLY A 174 -11.11 37.04 4.68
CA GLY A 174 -11.59 35.72 4.27
C GLY A 174 -10.91 35.15 3.01
N LYS A 175 -10.42 35.99 2.09
CA LYS A 175 -9.69 35.52 0.89
C LYS A 175 -8.21 35.27 1.15
N GLN A 176 -7.61 36.05 2.04
CA GLN A 176 -6.26 35.79 2.57
C GLN A 176 -6.21 34.40 3.24
N PHE A 177 -7.30 34.00 3.90
CA PHE A 177 -7.43 32.65 4.47
C PHE A 177 -7.28 31.54 3.41
N HIS A 178 -7.87 31.68 2.22
CA HIS A 178 -7.69 30.68 1.16
C HIS A 178 -6.24 30.56 0.70
N LEU A 179 -5.52 31.68 0.56
CA LEU A 179 -4.09 31.65 0.22
C LEU A 179 -3.27 30.97 1.32
N VAL A 180 -3.47 31.35 2.58
CA VAL A 180 -2.77 30.76 3.72
C VAL A 180 -3.06 29.26 3.81
N ALA A 181 -4.34 28.87 3.74
CA ALA A 181 -4.75 27.47 3.74
C ALA A 181 -4.13 26.70 2.57
N SER A 182 -4.13 27.27 1.35
CA SER A 182 -3.53 26.63 0.19
C SER A 182 -2.01 26.44 0.34
N THR A 183 -1.31 27.42 0.92
CA THR A 183 0.14 27.36 1.21
C THR A 183 0.43 26.29 2.26
N ILE A 184 -0.35 26.25 3.35
CA ILE A 184 -0.22 25.26 4.42
C ILE A 184 -0.47 23.86 3.84
N LEU A 185 -1.53 23.68 3.06
CA LEU A 185 -1.85 22.40 2.44
C LEU A 185 -0.77 21.94 1.46
N LEU A 186 -0.29 22.82 0.59
CA LEU A 186 0.79 22.51 -0.34
C LEU A 186 2.09 22.13 0.40
N THR A 187 2.48 22.93 1.38
CA THR A 187 3.72 22.70 2.15
C THR A 187 3.61 21.43 3.00
N GLY A 188 2.46 21.22 3.66
CA GLY A 188 2.18 20.03 4.44
C GLY A 188 2.15 18.77 3.58
N PHE A 189 1.55 18.84 2.39
CA PHE A 189 1.55 17.73 1.43
C PHE A 189 2.97 17.38 0.97
N LEU A 190 3.77 18.36 0.55
CA LEU A 190 5.16 18.13 0.14
C LEU A 190 6.02 17.60 1.29
N GLY A 191 5.86 18.13 2.50
CA GLY A 191 6.59 17.68 3.68
C GLY A 191 6.21 16.25 4.11
N LEU A 192 4.90 15.93 4.12
CA LEU A 192 4.41 14.60 4.47
C LEU A 192 4.87 13.55 3.45
N THR A 193 4.71 13.84 2.15
CA THR A 193 5.14 12.91 1.09
C THR A 193 6.64 12.65 1.13
N ALA A 194 7.47 13.67 1.35
CA ALA A 194 8.90 13.50 1.53
C ALA A 194 9.24 12.67 2.78
N THR A 195 8.56 12.92 3.91
CA THR A 195 8.80 12.20 5.17
C THR A 195 8.43 10.73 5.06
N LEU A 196 7.26 10.41 4.49
CA LEU A 196 6.82 9.04 4.25
C LEU A 196 7.77 8.31 3.30
N ALA A 197 8.23 8.98 2.24
CA ALA A 197 9.17 8.41 1.30
C ALA A 197 10.52 8.05 1.94
N VAL A 198 11.02 8.91 2.82
CA VAL A 198 12.25 8.64 3.58
C VAL A 198 12.02 7.51 4.58
N TYR A 199 10.93 7.55 5.34
CA TYR A 199 10.60 6.54 6.33
C TYR A 199 10.51 5.14 5.72
N ASP A 200 9.78 4.98 4.61
CA ASP A 200 9.60 3.70 3.94
C ASP A 200 10.92 3.15 3.37
N ARG A 201 11.79 4.02 2.85
CA ARG A 201 13.12 3.60 2.36
C ARG A 201 14.06 3.17 3.50
N VAL A 202 13.91 3.75 4.69
CA VAL A 202 14.74 3.39 5.86
C VAL A 202 14.25 2.10 6.52
N VAL A 203 12.93 1.95 6.71
CA VAL A 203 12.33 0.87 7.49
C VAL A 203 12.02 -0.38 6.64
N GLY A 204 11.93 -0.25 5.31
CA GLY A 204 11.67 -1.36 4.40
C GLY A 204 12.72 -2.47 4.44
N ASN A 205 12.29 -3.71 4.20
CA ASN A 205 13.20 -4.84 4.04
C ASN A 205 14.01 -4.73 2.72
N GLN A 206 15.05 -5.55 2.53
CA GLN A 206 15.97 -5.39 1.38
C GLN A 206 15.25 -5.49 0.02
N ASP A 207 14.43 -6.52 -0.19
CA ASP A 207 13.70 -6.70 -1.45
C ASP A 207 12.75 -5.53 -1.74
N GLU A 208 12.19 -4.94 -0.69
CA GLU A 208 11.30 -3.80 -0.75
C GLU A 208 12.03 -2.52 -1.12
N ARG A 209 13.19 -2.28 -0.51
CA ARG A 209 14.07 -1.17 -0.88
C ARG A 209 14.51 -1.29 -2.33
N ASP A 210 14.88 -2.50 -2.76
CA ASP A 210 15.32 -2.75 -4.13
C ASP A 210 14.18 -2.44 -5.12
N LYS A 211 12.94 -2.82 -4.80
CA LYS A 211 11.77 -2.44 -5.60
C LYS A 211 11.50 -0.95 -5.63
N LEU A 212 11.45 -0.28 -4.48
CA LEU A 212 11.24 1.18 -4.43
C LEU A 212 12.32 1.92 -5.22
N ASN A 213 13.56 1.45 -5.17
CA ASN A 213 14.68 2.03 -5.90
C ASN A 213 14.62 1.76 -7.40
N HIS A 214 14.25 0.54 -7.82
CA HIS A 214 14.23 0.15 -9.24
C HIS A 214 12.96 0.59 -9.98
N GLU A 215 11.80 0.61 -9.32
CA GLU A 215 10.51 0.89 -9.94
C GLU A 215 10.08 2.37 -9.79
N LEU A 216 11.01 3.26 -9.41
CA LEU A 216 10.76 4.70 -9.17
C LEU A 216 9.63 4.95 -8.15
N GLY A 217 9.45 4.03 -7.20
CA GLY A 217 8.47 4.13 -6.14
C GLY A 217 8.89 5.12 -5.06
N VAL A 218 7.93 5.89 -4.57
CA VAL A 218 8.22 6.94 -3.59
C VAL A 218 7.80 6.54 -2.19
N PHE A 219 6.58 6.04 -1.99
CA PHE A 219 6.13 5.52 -0.70
C PHE A 219 5.05 4.45 -0.88
N LYS A 220 4.94 3.58 0.13
CA LYS A 220 4.01 2.46 0.22
C LYS A 220 2.79 2.84 1.03
N ARG A 221 1.71 2.09 0.81
CA ARG A 221 0.41 2.45 1.33
C ARG A 221 -0.43 1.26 1.83
N SER A 222 0.09 0.04 1.70
CA SER A 222 -0.48 -1.19 2.30
C SER A 222 0.36 -1.69 3.46
N GLU A 223 -0.20 -2.57 4.31
CA GLU A 223 0.57 -3.27 5.34
C GLU A 223 1.80 -3.98 4.74
N ILE A 224 2.88 -3.93 5.50
CA ILE A 224 4.13 -4.59 5.19
C ILE A 224 3.90 -6.08 5.34
N CYS A 225 4.19 -6.85 4.27
CA CYS A 225 4.45 -8.26 4.44
C CYS A 225 5.63 -8.36 5.40
N SER A 226 5.33 -8.64 6.67
CA SER A 226 6.35 -8.86 7.69
C SER A 226 7.31 -9.92 7.13
N GLN A 227 8.61 -9.69 7.37
CA GLN A 227 9.69 -10.52 6.86
C GLN A 227 9.34 -12.01 6.94
N SER A 228 9.84 -12.80 5.99
CA SER A 228 9.78 -14.26 6.01
C SER A 228 9.89 -14.76 7.45
N PRO A 229 9.00 -15.66 7.90
CA PRO A 229 8.97 -16.09 9.27
C PRO A 229 10.37 -16.51 9.69
N LYS A 230 10.95 -15.76 10.63
CA LYS A 230 12.22 -16.13 11.24
C LYS A 230 11.90 -17.11 12.37
N PRO A 231 12.66 -18.20 12.52
CA PRO A 231 12.53 -19.03 13.70
C PRO A 231 12.67 -18.13 14.94
N VAL A 232 11.72 -18.26 15.86
CA VAL A 232 11.76 -17.56 17.15
C VAL A 232 12.95 -18.09 17.96
N ASN A 233 13.13 -19.42 17.95
CA ASN A 233 14.25 -20.11 18.56
C ASN A 233 14.63 -21.34 17.74
N GLN A 234 15.90 -21.75 17.82
CA GLN A 234 16.27 -23.09 17.37
C GLN A 234 15.91 -24.11 18.45
N ILE A 235 15.20 -25.18 18.07
CA ILE A 235 14.83 -26.28 18.96
C ILE A 235 15.69 -27.50 18.66
N LEU A 236 16.33 -28.06 19.69
CA LEU A 236 16.89 -29.39 19.63
C LEU A 236 15.76 -30.43 19.71
N ILE A 237 15.66 -31.29 18.69
CA ILE A 237 14.76 -32.45 18.72
C ILE A 237 15.58 -33.70 18.99
N ASP A 238 15.50 -34.18 20.23
CA ASP A 238 16.22 -35.36 20.74
C ASP A 238 15.32 -36.62 20.83
N GLY A 239 14.14 -36.57 20.22
CA GLY A 239 13.13 -37.62 20.30
C GLY A 239 12.13 -37.55 19.14
N PRO A 240 10.99 -38.28 19.24
CA PRO A 240 9.96 -38.21 18.22
C PRO A 240 9.41 -36.78 18.07
N LEU A 241 8.98 -36.46 16.85
CA LEU A 241 8.18 -35.29 16.54
C LEU A 241 6.73 -35.73 16.36
N GLU A 242 5.84 -35.29 17.23
CA GLU A 242 4.42 -35.56 17.14
C GLU A 242 3.74 -34.52 16.25
N LEU A 243 3.11 -34.97 15.18
CA LEU A 243 2.28 -34.17 14.31
C LEU A 243 0.86 -34.19 14.86
N ILE A 244 0.39 -33.05 15.37
CA ILE A 244 -0.95 -32.90 15.93
C ILE A 244 -1.82 -32.15 14.93
N ASN A 245 -2.84 -32.83 14.42
CA ASN A 245 -3.73 -32.29 13.40
C ASN A 245 -5.20 -32.63 13.72
N PRO A 246 -5.88 -31.79 14.52
CA PRO A 246 -7.26 -32.03 14.94
C PRO A 246 -8.25 -32.04 13.77
N ASP A 247 -7.92 -31.34 12.68
CA ASP A 247 -8.80 -31.15 11.52
C ASP A 247 -8.56 -32.20 10.40
N GLY A 248 -7.62 -33.12 10.60
CA GLY A 248 -7.27 -34.18 9.63
C GLY A 248 -6.61 -33.66 8.34
N TYR A 249 -6.25 -32.38 8.27
CA TYR A 249 -5.78 -31.76 7.04
C TYR A 249 -4.26 -31.84 6.89
N ARG A 250 -3.75 -32.81 6.14
CA ARG A 250 -2.28 -33.04 6.02
C ARG A 250 -1.61 -31.92 5.20
N ILE A 251 -0.98 -30.97 5.88
CA ILE A 251 -0.11 -29.95 5.25
C ILE A 251 1.27 -30.55 4.96
N LEU A 252 1.79 -31.37 5.87
CA LEU A 252 3.03 -32.14 5.70
C LEU A 252 2.74 -33.62 5.83
N LYS A 253 3.40 -34.41 5.00
CA LYS A 253 3.36 -35.87 5.14
C LYS A 253 4.48 -36.33 6.07
N PRO A 254 4.29 -37.39 6.87
CA PRO A 254 5.36 -37.94 7.72
C PRO A 254 6.65 -38.22 6.94
N GLU A 255 6.54 -38.69 5.70
CA GLU A 255 7.67 -38.98 4.81
C GLU A 255 8.50 -37.72 4.49
N GLU A 256 7.86 -36.56 4.40
CA GLU A 256 8.54 -35.28 4.16
C GLU A 256 9.34 -34.85 5.40
N LEU A 257 8.79 -35.05 6.61
CA LEU A 257 9.48 -34.78 7.88
C LEU A 257 10.66 -35.73 8.11
N LEU A 258 10.49 -37.01 7.77
CA LEU A 258 11.59 -37.98 7.77
C LEU A 258 12.69 -37.55 6.79
N ALA A 259 12.34 -37.15 5.57
CA ALA A 259 13.30 -36.63 4.59
C ALA A 259 14.00 -35.31 5.02
N MET A 260 13.47 -34.62 6.04
CA MET A 260 14.13 -33.47 6.66
C MET A 260 15.17 -33.85 7.72
N GLY A 261 15.29 -35.13 8.08
CA GLY A 261 16.21 -35.63 9.12
C GLY A 261 15.55 -35.85 10.48
N VAL A 262 14.22 -35.72 10.59
CA VAL A 262 13.50 -36.07 11.81
C VAL A 262 13.58 -37.58 12.01
N PRO A 263 14.11 -38.07 13.15
CA PRO A 263 14.39 -39.51 13.30
C PRO A 263 13.11 -40.34 13.42
N VAL A 264 12.10 -39.81 14.11
CA VAL A 264 10.82 -40.47 14.34
C VAL A 264 9.71 -39.43 14.23
N VAL A 265 8.68 -39.72 13.42
CA VAL A 265 7.49 -38.87 13.30
C VAL A 265 6.29 -39.65 13.80
N ARG A 266 5.59 -39.11 14.80
CA ARG A 266 4.35 -39.69 15.33
C ARG A 266 3.17 -38.92 14.75
N ASP A 267 2.36 -39.56 13.92
CA ASP A 267 1.15 -38.96 13.34
C ASP A 267 -0.03 -39.20 14.28
N SER A 268 -0.39 -38.15 15.04
CA SER A 268 -1.54 -38.15 15.94
C SER A 268 -2.71 -37.51 15.19
N ILE A 269 -3.43 -38.35 14.43
CA ILE A 269 -4.63 -37.93 13.71
C ILE A 269 -5.74 -37.66 14.74
N GLY A 270 -6.27 -36.45 14.76
CA GLY A 270 -7.35 -36.07 15.66
C GLY A 270 -8.59 -36.97 15.50
N PRO A 271 -9.40 -37.15 16.56
CA PRO A 271 -10.59 -37.99 16.54
C PRO A 271 -11.71 -37.31 15.75
N ASN A 272 -11.65 -37.33 14.42
CA ASN A 272 -12.74 -36.88 13.55
C ASN A 272 -12.88 -37.78 12.32
N SER A 273 -13.18 -39.05 12.57
CA SER A 273 -14.00 -39.85 11.65
C SER A 273 -14.85 -40.83 12.46
N TYR A 274 -15.93 -40.29 13.05
CA TYR A 274 -17.00 -41.02 13.76
C TYR A 274 -16.57 -41.86 14.99
N LYS A 275 -16.95 -41.38 16.19
CA LYS A 275 -16.97 -42.10 17.50
C LYS A 275 -15.66 -42.14 18.32
N GLY A 276 -15.32 -41.01 18.94
CA GLY A 276 -15.00 -40.94 20.39
C GLY A 276 -13.84 -41.78 20.97
N THR A 277 -12.91 -42.28 20.17
CA THR A 277 -11.68 -42.92 20.65
C THR A 277 -10.50 -42.40 19.83
N TYR A 278 -9.42 -41.97 20.49
CA TYR A 278 -8.16 -41.65 19.81
C TYR A 278 -7.66 -42.92 19.14
N SER A 279 -7.84 -43.01 17.82
CA SER A 279 -7.28 -44.07 16.99
C SER A 279 -5.76 -44.01 17.11
N SER A 280 -5.14 -45.17 17.32
CA SER A 280 -3.70 -45.41 17.43
C SER A 280 -2.81 -44.40 16.70
N ALA A 281 -1.96 -43.71 17.45
CA ALA A 281 -0.86 -42.95 16.85
C ALA A 281 0.01 -43.89 16.03
N ARG A 282 0.36 -43.49 14.80
CA ARG A 282 1.26 -44.25 13.93
C ARG A 282 2.64 -43.64 14.01
N ASP A 283 3.62 -44.43 14.42
CA ASP A 283 5.03 -44.04 14.42
C ASP A 283 5.64 -44.37 13.04
N TYR A 284 6.26 -43.37 12.42
CA TYR A 284 7.03 -43.50 11.18
C TYR A 284 8.51 -43.31 11.51
N TYR A 285 9.35 -44.15 10.91
CA TYR A 285 10.78 -44.20 11.19
C TYR A 285 11.59 -43.92 9.92
N LEU A 286 12.73 -43.26 10.07
CA LEU A 286 13.72 -43.15 9.01
C LEU A 286 14.39 -44.52 8.83
N VAL A 287 14.01 -45.28 7.79
CA VAL A 287 14.64 -46.56 7.49
C VAL A 287 15.91 -46.29 6.70
N ASP A 288 17.07 -46.69 7.24
CA ASP A 288 18.30 -46.72 6.46
C ASP A 288 18.17 -47.80 5.38
N LYS A 289 18.17 -47.36 4.11
CA LYS A 289 18.05 -48.26 2.96
C LYS A 289 19.22 -49.24 2.85
N GLN A 290 20.36 -48.94 3.47
CA GLN A 290 21.56 -49.78 3.39
C GLN A 290 21.61 -50.86 4.47
N ASN A 291 20.87 -50.71 5.58
CA ASN A 291 20.84 -51.70 6.65
C ASN A 291 19.46 -51.76 7.34
N PRO A 292 18.49 -52.50 6.76
CA PRO A 292 17.15 -52.62 7.32
C PRO A 292 17.10 -53.38 8.66
N GLU A 293 18.13 -54.19 8.98
CA GLU A 293 18.18 -55.00 10.20
C GLU A 293 18.70 -54.24 11.43
N SER A 294 19.37 -53.09 11.25
CA SER A 294 19.85 -52.28 12.37
C SER A 294 18.76 -51.47 13.09
N LEU A 295 17.51 -51.49 12.61
CA LEU A 295 16.38 -50.83 13.24
C LEU A 295 15.73 -51.69 14.33
N GLN A 296 16.48 -52.14 15.34
CA GLN A 296 15.87 -52.46 16.64
C GLN A 296 15.57 -51.15 17.37
N ILE A 297 14.61 -50.38 16.86
CA ILE A 297 14.19 -49.14 17.52
C ILE A 297 13.43 -49.54 18.76
N ARG A 298 14.09 -49.45 19.92
CA ARG A 298 13.40 -49.43 21.21
C ARG A 298 12.29 -48.40 21.11
N LYS A 299 11.03 -48.81 21.35
CA LYS A 299 9.94 -47.86 21.51
C LYS A 299 10.43 -46.78 22.48
N PRO A 300 10.42 -45.50 22.09
CA PRO A 300 10.89 -44.45 22.99
C PRO A 300 10.05 -44.49 24.26
N GLU A 301 10.65 -44.97 25.35
CA GLU A 301 10.02 -45.00 26.67
C GLU A 301 10.03 -43.58 27.23
N GLY A 302 9.02 -42.79 26.87
CA GLY A 302 8.87 -41.43 27.36
C GLY A 302 7.72 -40.67 26.71
N ASN A 303 6.89 -40.03 27.54
CA ASN A 303 5.75 -39.20 27.12
C ASN A 303 6.15 -37.83 26.55
N ALA A 304 7.44 -37.53 26.50
CA ALA A 304 7.94 -36.19 26.27
C ALA A 304 8.43 -36.09 24.83
N VAL A 305 7.66 -35.38 23.99
CA VAL A 305 7.73 -35.40 22.54
C VAL A 305 7.68 -33.95 22.06
N ALA A 306 8.51 -33.57 21.08
CA ALA A 306 8.36 -32.27 20.42
C ALA A 306 7.06 -32.30 19.60
N ARG A 307 6.32 -31.19 19.53
CA ARG A 307 5.01 -31.14 18.87
C ARG A 307 5.02 -30.17 17.72
N LEU A 308 4.55 -30.62 16.56
CA LEU A 308 4.18 -29.76 15.44
C LEU A 308 2.66 -29.70 15.38
N GLU A 309 2.09 -28.64 15.95
CA GLU A 309 0.66 -28.42 16.02
C GLU A 309 0.18 -27.66 14.78
N ILE A 310 -0.85 -28.18 14.11
CA ILE A 310 -1.48 -27.55 12.96
C ILE A 310 -2.96 -27.35 13.28
N LYS A 311 -3.34 -26.12 13.60
CA LYS A 311 -4.73 -25.76 13.93
C LYS A 311 -5.37 -25.02 12.78
N LYS A 312 -6.51 -25.49 12.26
CA LYS A 312 -7.30 -24.70 11.30
C LYS A 312 -7.93 -23.51 12.02
N LEU A 313 -7.70 -22.31 11.50
CA LEU A 313 -8.38 -21.09 11.92
C LEU A 313 -9.67 -20.90 11.08
N PRO A 314 -10.61 -20.07 11.56
CA PRO A 314 -11.75 -19.65 10.75
C PRO A 314 -11.26 -19.20 9.37
N SER A 315 -11.87 -19.77 8.33
CA SER A 315 -11.49 -19.41 6.97
C SER A 315 -11.81 -17.93 6.75
N ILE A 316 -10.91 -17.20 6.11
CA ILE A 316 -11.14 -15.79 5.81
C ILE A 316 -11.68 -15.67 4.39
N LYS A 317 -12.61 -14.74 4.17
CA LYS A 317 -13.06 -14.40 2.83
C LYS A 317 -11.88 -13.74 2.12
N GLY A 318 -11.47 -14.27 0.97
CA GLY A 318 -10.45 -13.62 0.15
C GLY A 318 -10.88 -12.19 -0.14
N ALA A 319 -10.03 -11.20 0.15
CA ALA A 319 -10.39 -9.82 -0.13
C ALA A 319 -10.41 -9.57 -1.64
N GLY A 320 -11.39 -8.78 -2.08
CA GLY A 320 -11.46 -8.28 -3.45
C GLY A 320 -12.40 -9.06 -4.39
N ASP A 321 -13.10 -10.11 -3.94
CA ASP A 321 -14.13 -10.76 -4.77
C ASP A 321 -15.36 -11.11 -3.92
N SER A 322 -16.54 -10.62 -4.36
CA SER A 322 -17.81 -10.96 -3.72
C SER A 322 -18.12 -12.46 -3.81
N SER A 323 -17.51 -13.15 -4.79
CA SER A 323 -17.49 -14.60 -4.99
C SER A 323 -16.27 -15.33 -4.40
N ALA A 324 -15.41 -14.62 -3.64
CA ALA A 324 -14.18 -15.19 -3.08
C ALA A 324 -14.47 -16.45 -2.25
N ARG A 325 -13.87 -17.56 -2.66
CA ARG A 325 -13.86 -18.81 -1.88
C ARG A 325 -13.24 -18.56 -0.51
N MET A 326 -13.86 -19.10 0.53
CA MET A 326 -13.30 -19.13 1.89
C MET A 326 -11.92 -19.78 1.85
N VAL A 327 -10.91 -19.06 2.32
CA VAL A 327 -9.52 -19.51 2.27
C VAL A 327 -9.19 -20.19 3.59
N PRO A 328 -8.75 -21.46 3.58
CA PRO A 328 -8.34 -22.10 4.81
C PRO A 328 -7.07 -21.42 5.33
N VAL A 329 -7.13 -20.99 6.58
CA VAL A 329 -6.04 -20.44 7.35
C VAL A 329 -5.63 -21.48 8.37
N TYR A 330 -4.33 -21.70 8.53
CA TYR A 330 -3.76 -22.65 9.48
C TYR A 330 -2.84 -21.89 10.42
N HIS A 331 -2.82 -22.27 11.67
CA HIS A 331 -1.87 -21.83 12.67
C HIS A 331 -0.93 -23.00 12.93
N ILE A 332 0.35 -22.82 12.65
CA ILE A 332 1.38 -23.86 12.75
C ILE A 332 2.39 -23.46 13.82
N THR A 333 2.52 -24.32 14.82
CA THR A 333 3.40 -24.08 15.97
C THR A 333 4.31 -25.29 16.18
N LEU A 334 5.62 -25.05 16.27
CA LEU A 334 6.60 -26.06 16.68
C LEU A 334 7.00 -25.81 18.13
N ILE A 335 6.75 -26.79 18.99
CA ILE A 335 6.98 -26.73 20.43
C ILE A 335 7.98 -27.82 20.83
N SER A 336 9.02 -27.45 21.56
CA SER A 336 10.02 -28.37 22.10
C SER A 336 9.41 -29.25 23.19
N LYS A 337 10.11 -30.33 23.53
CA LYS A 337 9.79 -31.16 24.70
C LYS A 337 9.70 -30.36 26.01
N ARG A 338 10.42 -29.23 26.11
CA ARG A 338 10.45 -28.35 27.29
C ARG A 338 9.41 -27.23 27.24
N GLY A 339 8.62 -27.17 26.17
CA GLY A 339 7.63 -26.11 25.96
C GLY A 339 8.16 -24.89 25.22
N ASP A 340 9.41 -24.90 24.75
CA ASP A 340 9.97 -23.78 23.99
C ASP A 340 9.32 -23.70 22.62
N VAL A 341 8.90 -22.51 22.21
CA VAL A 341 8.34 -22.28 20.88
C VAL A 341 9.48 -21.99 19.91
N GLY A 342 9.61 -22.81 18.88
CA GLY A 342 10.63 -22.68 17.84
C GLY A 342 10.15 -21.78 16.73
N PHE A 343 8.92 -21.99 16.28
CA PHE A 343 8.18 -21.01 15.50
C PHE A 343 6.68 -21.11 15.79
N ASP A 344 6.00 -19.99 15.63
CA ASP A 344 4.55 -19.82 15.76
C ASP A 344 4.12 -18.94 14.59
N GLN A 345 3.40 -19.51 13.62
CA GLN A 345 3.11 -18.86 12.35
C GLN A 345 1.70 -19.15 11.84
N ILE A 346 1.10 -18.13 11.22
CA ILE A 346 -0.16 -18.28 10.47
C ILE A 346 0.18 -18.56 9.01
N TRP A 347 -0.28 -19.72 8.51
CA TRP A 347 -0.07 -20.20 7.16
C TRP A 347 -1.37 -20.19 6.35
N MET A 348 -1.31 -19.69 5.12
CA MET A 348 -2.45 -19.68 4.20
C MET A 348 -2.07 -20.33 2.88
N LYS A 349 -2.81 -21.36 2.47
CA LYS A 349 -2.40 -22.24 1.36
C LYS A 349 -2.42 -21.56 -0.02
N GLN A 350 -3.04 -20.38 -0.17
CA GLN A 350 -3.30 -19.84 -1.52
C GLN A 350 -3.45 -18.33 -1.71
N TYR A 351 -3.49 -17.49 -0.66
CA TYR A 351 -3.82 -16.05 -0.84
C TYR A 351 -2.69 -15.05 -0.63
N MET A 352 -1.46 -15.50 -0.37
CA MET A 352 -0.30 -14.61 -0.47
C MET A 352 0.02 -14.17 -1.90
N HIS A 353 -0.58 -14.79 -2.93
CA HIS A 353 -0.46 -14.36 -4.32
C HIS A 353 -0.84 -12.90 -4.53
N ASN A 354 -1.88 -12.46 -3.84
CA ASN A 354 -2.47 -11.15 -4.03
C ASN A 354 -1.84 -10.09 -3.10
N TYR A 355 -1.43 -10.49 -1.90
CA TYR A 355 -0.91 -9.57 -0.89
C TYR A 355 0.61 -9.42 -0.89
N CYS A 356 1.37 -10.44 -1.31
CA CYS A 356 2.84 -10.45 -1.26
C CYS A 356 3.50 -11.15 -2.47
N PRO A 357 3.39 -10.62 -3.70
CA PRO A 357 3.95 -11.30 -4.89
C PRO A 357 5.48 -11.40 -4.90
N ASN A 358 6.19 -10.61 -4.09
CA ASN A 358 7.64 -10.76 -3.92
C ASN A 358 8.03 -11.98 -3.07
N LEU A 359 7.19 -12.41 -2.14
CA LEU A 359 7.38 -13.70 -1.46
C LEU A 359 7.30 -14.85 -2.48
N TYR A 360 6.63 -14.66 -3.62
CA TYR A 360 6.54 -15.66 -4.69
C TYR A 360 7.78 -15.77 -5.57
N LYS A 361 8.54 -14.68 -5.78
CA LYS A 361 9.87 -14.77 -6.40
C LYS A 361 10.81 -15.70 -5.60
N TYR A 362 10.50 -15.92 -4.32
CA TYR A 362 11.10 -16.93 -3.47
C TYR A 362 10.22 -18.18 -3.21
N SER A 363 8.93 -18.20 -3.55
CA SER A 363 8.04 -19.36 -3.31
C SER A 363 7.91 -20.30 -4.51
N GLU A 364 8.34 -19.92 -5.71
CA GLU A 364 8.55 -20.91 -6.78
C GLU A 364 9.76 -21.81 -6.50
N LYS A 365 10.65 -21.43 -5.57
CA LYS A 365 11.77 -22.29 -5.17
C LYS A 365 11.92 -22.61 -3.68
N HIS A 366 11.85 -21.70 -2.70
CA HIS A 366 12.35 -22.00 -1.35
C HIS A 366 11.77 -21.18 -0.17
N TYR A 367 10.45 -21.18 0.03
CA TYR A 367 9.88 -21.06 1.38
C TYR A 367 8.76 -22.10 1.56
N SER A 368 9.12 -23.37 1.36
CA SER A 368 8.33 -24.46 1.90
C SER A 368 8.37 -24.36 3.42
N LEU A 369 7.25 -24.66 4.08
CA LEU A 369 7.18 -24.92 5.51
C LEU A 369 8.35 -25.81 5.99
N GLU A 370 8.80 -26.72 5.13
CA GLU A 370 10.04 -27.50 5.25
C GLU A 370 11.29 -26.66 5.52
N LYS A 371 11.55 -25.56 4.81
CA LYS A 371 12.73 -24.70 5.06
C LYS A 371 12.67 -24.03 6.42
N LEU A 372 11.50 -23.55 6.84
CA LEU A 372 11.30 -22.98 8.17
C LEU A 372 11.57 -24.04 9.24
N ILE A 373 11.01 -25.24 9.06
CA ILE A 373 11.24 -26.39 9.92
C ILE A 373 12.75 -26.74 9.99
N ARG A 374 13.43 -26.85 8.85
CA ARG A 374 14.88 -27.13 8.76
C ARG A 374 15.74 -26.06 9.44
N GLN A 375 15.34 -24.80 9.38
CA GLN A 375 16.07 -23.69 10.05
C GLN A 375 15.81 -23.65 11.56
N THR A 376 14.68 -24.21 12.01
CA THR A 376 14.28 -24.22 13.42
C THR A 376 14.80 -25.45 14.14
N ILE A 377 14.81 -26.62 13.49
CA ILE A 377 15.22 -27.88 14.11
C ILE A 377 16.73 -28.05 14.06
N ILE A 378 17.35 -28.20 15.23
CA ILE A 378 18.70 -28.74 15.36
C ILE A 378 18.56 -30.24 15.59
N PHE A 379 19.20 -31.03 14.73
CA PHE A 379 19.34 -32.47 14.95
C PHE A 379 20.60 -32.74 15.79
N PRO A 380 20.54 -33.61 16.81
CA PRO A 380 21.74 -34.06 17.49
C PRO A 380 22.68 -34.70 16.47
N LYS A 381 23.97 -34.35 16.52
CA LYS A 381 24.97 -35.05 15.71
C LYS A 381 24.91 -36.54 16.08
N PRO A 382 24.91 -37.47 15.12
CA PRO A 382 25.04 -38.88 15.45
C PRO A 382 26.29 -39.05 16.31
N ALA A 383 26.14 -39.72 17.46
CA ALA A 383 27.29 -40.09 18.26
C ALA A 383 28.20 -40.91 17.34
N VAL A 384 29.40 -40.40 17.05
CA VAL A 384 30.41 -41.16 16.33
C VAL A 384 30.76 -42.33 17.24
N GLN A 385 30.28 -43.53 16.89
CA GLN A 385 30.58 -44.77 17.60
C GLN A 385 32.00 -45.21 17.34
#